data_AF-A0A968ITE0-F1
#
_entry.id   AF-A0A968ITE0-F1
#
_cell.length_a   1.000
_cell.length_b   1.000
_cell.length_c   1.000
_cell.angle_alpha   90.00
_cell.angle_beta   90.00
_cell.angle_gamma   90.00
#
_symmetry.space_group_name_H-M   'P 1'
#
loop_
_entity.id
_entity.type
_entity.pdbx_description
1 polymer ?
#
loop_
_entity_poly.entity_id
_entity_poly.type
_entity_poly.pdbx_seq_one_letter_code
_entity_poly.pdbx_strand_id
1 'polypeptide(L)'
;MNSISSQFSSVINQCPAQNVIVAHYHLFKNAGTSVDVILKQNFGSAWSKIEFPKISQQSNSHLVQNWLEQQNISAFSSHTALFPLPSLDNTLVLPIVFLRHPLIRLWSVYNFERKHRQVLNASIKLAQEKDFAGYLNYQLDQPPNRSCRNFQTYRFSWLNSQPNKTELERAFDGLNLLPIVGIVAEFDLSMELYRQRSLNIIPCLSSNLFIKI
;
A
#
# COMPACT_ATOMS: atom_id res chain seq x y z
N MET A 1 17.05 7.43 16.08
CA MET A 1 15.72 6.92 16.49
C MET A 1 14.75 7.26 15.37
N ASN A 2 14.20 6.26 14.67
CA ASN A 2 13.44 6.46 13.43
C ASN A 2 12.04 7.01 13.73
N SER A 3 11.64 8.07 13.01
CA SER A 3 10.42 8.86 13.23
C SER A 3 9.11 8.05 13.23
N ILE A 4 9.07 6.92 12.52
CA ILE A 4 7.87 6.06 12.41
C ILE A 4 7.66 5.24 13.69
N SER A 5 8.72 4.68 14.27
CA SER A 5 8.62 3.94 15.54
C SER A 5 8.33 4.88 16.71
N SER A 6 8.87 6.11 16.68
CA SER A 6 8.50 7.13 17.68
C SER A 6 7.04 7.58 17.54
N GLN A 7 6.48 7.68 16.33
CA GLN A 7 5.05 7.98 16.14
C GLN A 7 4.14 6.92 16.76
N PHE A 8 4.43 5.63 16.59
CA PHE A 8 3.59 4.58 17.18
C PHE A 8 3.81 4.41 18.70
N SER A 9 5.00 4.73 19.21
CA SER A 9 5.33 4.57 20.64
C SER A 9 4.91 5.77 21.49
N SER A 10 4.93 7.00 20.94
CA SER A 10 4.50 8.20 21.66
C SER A 10 2.97 8.37 21.72
N VAL A 11 2.24 7.84 20.73
CA VAL A 11 0.77 7.95 20.64
C VAL A 11 0.04 7.05 21.64
N ILE A 12 0.69 6.02 22.18
CA ILE A 12 0.04 5.07 23.11
C ILE A 12 -0.14 5.64 24.53
N ASN A 13 0.68 6.63 24.95
CA ASN A 13 0.73 7.08 26.35
C ASN A 13 0.20 8.50 26.63
N GLN A 14 -0.16 9.26 25.60
CA GLN A 14 -0.91 10.51 25.68
C GLN A 14 -1.77 10.52 24.42
N CYS A 15 -3.05 10.91 24.43
CA CYS A 15 -3.91 10.93 23.22
C CYS A 15 -3.61 12.25 22.45
N PRO A 16 -2.68 12.30 21.46
CA PRO A 16 -2.24 13.56 20.84
C PRO A 16 -2.87 13.74 19.44
N ALA A 17 -3.41 12.66 18.86
CA ALA A 17 -4.04 12.65 17.56
C ALA A 17 -5.55 12.76 17.76
N GLN A 18 -6.11 13.86 17.27
CA GLN A 18 -7.55 14.13 17.29
C GLN A 18 -8.24 13.48 16.08
N ASN A 19 -7.48 13.17 15.03
CA ASN A 19 -7.97 12.56 13.81
C ASN A 19 -7.16 11.32 13.43
N VAL A 20 -7.79 10.42 12.69
CA VAL A 20 -7.13 9.25 12.10
C VAL A 20 -7.59 9.10 10.66
N ILE A 21 -6.64 8.83 9.76
CA ILE A 21 -6.89 8.59 8.34
C ILE A 21 -6.35 7.21 7.96
N VAL A 22 -7.19 6.40 7.31
CA VAL A 22 -6.78 5.09 6.77
C VAL A 22 -6.19 5.26 5.37
N ALA A 23 -4.92 4.91 5.21
CA ALA A 23 -4.18 5.02 3.95
C ALA A 23 -3.96 3.64 3.31
N HIS A 24 -4.72 3.31 2.27
CA HIS A 24 -4.50 2.07 1.53
C HIS A 24 -3.47 2.25 0.40
N TYR A 25 -2.29 1.68 0.61
CA TYR A 25 -1.23 1.60 -0.39
C TYR A 25 -1.51 0.41 -1.32
N HIS A 26 -2.27 0.67 -2.38
CA HIS A 26 -2.80 -0.35 -3.29
C HIS A 26 -1.70 -0.90 -4.21
N LEU A 27 -0.98 -1.90 -3.73
CA LEU A 27 0.01 -2.61 -4.55
C LEU A 27 -0.69 -3.42 -5.65
N PHE A 28 -0.33 -3.20 -6.90
CA PHE A 28 -0.97 -3.84 -8.05
C PHE A 28 -1.03 -5.38 -7.93
N LYS A 29 -2.25 -5.92 -8.02
CA LYS A 29 -2.61 -7.35 -7.86
C LYS A 29 -2.39 -7.96 -6.46
N ASN A 30 -2.47 -7.14 -5.41
CA ASN A 30 -2.43 -7.57 -4.01
C ASN A 30 -3.78 -7.34 -3.28
N ALA A 31 -4.87 -7.89 -3.81
CA ALA A 31 -6.23 -7.77 -3.25
C ALA A 31 -6.79 -6.35 -3.09
N GLY A 32 -6.15 -5.33 -3.66
CA GLY A 32 -6.54 -3.95 -3.36
C GLY A 32 -7.93 -3.54 -3.87
N THR A 33 -8.51 -4.21 -4.87
CA THR A 33 -9.92 -3.98 -5.24
C THR A 33 -10.88 -4.38 -4.11
N SER A 34 -10.61 -5.48 -3.42
CA SER A 34 -11.43 -5.91 -2.27
C SER A 34 -11.30 -4.90 -1.13
N VAL A 35 -10.09 -4.43 -0.84
CA VAL A 35 -9.86 -3.37 0.17
C VAL A 35 -10.57 -2.07 -0.24
N ASP A 36 -10.50 -1.65 -1.51
CA ASP A 36 -11.22 -0.46 -2.02
C ASP A 36 -12.73 -0.58 -1.76
N VAL A 37 -13.33 -1.76 -1.98
CA VAL A 37 -14.76 -2.01 -1.71
C VAL A 37 -15.06 -1.86 -0.22
N ILE A 38 -14.28 -2.49 0.65
CA ILE A 38 -14.45 -2.42 2.10
C ILE A 38 -14.34 -0.97 2.58
N LEU A 39 -13.31 -0.23 2.14
CA LEU A 39 -13.13 1.16 2.54
C LEU A 39 -14.27 2.05 2.04
N LYS A 40 -14.69 1.89 0.79
CA LYS A 40 -15.82 2.64 0.24
C LYS A 40 -17.12 2.38 1.00
N GLN A 41 -17.38 1.13 1.38
CA GLN A 41 -18.56 0.75 2.16
C GLN A 41 -18.53 1.35 3.58
N ASN A 42 -17.36 1.41 4.20
CA ASN A 42 -17.20 1.91 5.57
C ASN A 42 -17.21 3.44 5.67
N PHE A 43 -16.56 4.13 4.74
CA PHE A 43 -16.31 5.56 4.84
C PHE A 43 -17.16 6.40 3.87
N GLY A 44 -17.87 5.78 2.92
CA GLY A 44 -18.80 6.47 2.02
C GLY A 44 -18.14 7.65 1.28
N SER A 45 -18.69 8.85 1.46
CA SER A 45 -18.16 10.09 0.87
C SER A 45 -16.85 10.57 1.50
N ALA A 46 -16.47 10.07 2.68
CA ALA A 46 -15.20 10.35 3.33
C ALA A 46 -14.07 9.42 2.84
N TRP A 47 -14.31 8.60 1.81
CA TRP A 47 -13.29 7.81 1.11
C TRP A 47 -13.01 8.37 -0.27
N SER A 48 -11.72 8.40 -0.64
CA SER A 48 -11.29 8.82 -1.98
C SER A 48 -10.32 7.83 -2.61
N LYS A 49 -10.38 7.71 -3.95
CA LYS A 49 -9.38 7.02 -4.75
C LYS A 49 -8.59 8.05 -5.53
N ILE A 50 -7.28 8.08 -5.33
CA ILE A 50 -6.40 9.12 -5.87
C ILE A 50 -5.06 8.56 -6.35
N GLU A 51 -4.50 9.18 -7.38
CA GLU A 51 -3.16 8.90 -7.86
C GLU A 51 -2.29 10.14 -7.79
N PHE A 52 -1.02 9.94 -7.47
CA PHE A 52 0.01 10.94 -7.33
C PHE A 52 1.04 10.80 -8.45
N PRO A 53 1.61 11.91 -8.93
CA PRO A 53 2.72 11.88 -9.87
C PRO A 53 3.88 11.02 -9.36
N LYS A 54 4.54 10.31 -10.28
CA LYS A 54 5.82 9.65 -10.00
C LYS A 54 6.94 10.69 -10.06
N ILE A 55 7.80 10.67 -9.05
CA ILE A 55 8.99 11.52 -9.01
C ILE A 55 10.21 10.61 -9.21
N SER A 56 11.09 10.98 -10.14
CA SER A 56 12.27 10.18 -10.44
C SER A 56 13.14 10.06 -9.20
N GLN A 57 13.50 8.83 -8.82
CA GLN A 57 14.43 8.52 -7.72
C GLN A 57 14.02 9.06 -6.34
N GLN A 58 12.77 9.47 -6.15
CA GLN A 58 12.29 10.03 -4.88
C GLN A 58 10.89 9.53 -4.51
N SER A 59 10.59 9.55 -3.22
CA SER A 59 9.24 9.32 -2.71
C SER A 59 8.33 10.52 -3.03
N ASN A 60 7.07 10.23 -3.33
CA ASN A 60 6.02 11.24 -3.47
C ASN A 60 5.20 11.45 -2.19
N SER A 61 5.64 10.97 -1.02
CA SER A 61 4.87 11.10 0.23
C SER A 61 4.57 12.55 0.62
N HIS A 62 5.43 13.51 0.27
CA HIS A 62 5.15 14.94 0.46
C HIS A 62 3.94 15.42 -0.36
N LEU A 63 3.71 14.87 -1.56
CA LEU A 63 2.50 15.18 -2.34
C LEU A 63 1.25 14.58 -1.68
N VAL A 64 1.38 13.41 -1.07
CA VAL A 64 0.31 12.79 -0.29
C VAL A 64 -0.02 13.66 0.93
N GLN A 65 1.00 14.13 1.65
CA GLN A 65 0.84 15.01 2.81
C GLN A 65 0.12 16.31 2.43
N ASN A 66 0.65 17.05 1.44
CA ASN A 66 0.07 18.32 0.98
C ASN A 66 -1.39 18.16 0.55
N TRP A 67 -1.72 17.02 -0.09
CA TRP A 67 -3.09 16.73 -0.47
C TRP A 67 -3.98 16.49 0.76
N LEU A 68 -3.53 15.67 1.71
CA LEU A 68 -4.27 15.36 2.95
C LEU A 68 -4.54 16.60 3.81
N GLU A 69 -3.60 17.55 3.88
CA GLU A 69 -3.76 18.83 4.60
C GLU A 69 -4.94 19.67 4.07
N GLN A 70 -5.37 19.42 2.83
CA GLN A 70 -6.45 20.14 2.16
C GLN A 70 -7.74 19.32 2.05
N GLN A 71 -7.74 18.07 2.50
CA GLN A 71 -8.91 17.19 2.38
C GLN A 71 -9.64 17.01 3.71
N ASN A 72 -10.95 16.85 3.62
CA ASN A 72 -11.78 16.34 4.71
C ASN A 72 -12.20 14.90 4.42
N ILE A 73 -11.25 13.96 4.58
CA ILE A 73 -11.47 12.52 4.34
C ILE A 73 -11.03 11.70 5.55
N SER A 74 -11.58 10.49 5.66
CA SER A 74 -11.20 9.51 6.69
C SER A 74 -10.43 8.33 6.11
N ALA A 75 -10.48 8.13 4.79
CA ALA A 75 -9.73 7.08 4.13
C ALA A 75 -9.37 7.42 2.68
N PHE A 76 -8.26 6.89 2.19
CA PHE A 76 -7.96 6.91 0.76
C PHE A 76 -7.31 5.61 0.27
N SER A 77 -7.34 5.42 -1.04
CA SER A 77 -6.62 4.35 -1.74
C SER A 77 -5.83 4.90 -2.91
N SER A 78 -4.58 4.46 -3.08
CA SER A 78 -3.71 4.91 -4.17
C SER A 78 -2.76 3.82 -4.65
N HIS A 79 -2.63 3.65 -5.97
CA HIS A 79 -1.62 2.75 -6.54
C HIS A 79 -0.24 3.38 -6.57
N THR A 80 -0.18 4.70 -6.64
CA THR A 80 1.03 5.49 -6.90
C THR A 80 1.60 6.18 -5.67
N ALA A 81 0.86 6.26 -4.55
CA ALA A 81 1.43 6.69 -3.28
C ALA A 81 2.61 5.80 -2.85
N LEU A 82 3.71 6.43 -2.46
CA LEU A 82 4.91 5.81 -1.93
C LEU A 82 5.11 6.18 -0.46
N PHE A 83 5.73 5.28 0.28
CA PHE A 83 6.20 5.55 1.64
C PHE A 83 7.31 6.62 1.65
N PRO A 84 7.64 7.25 2.79
CA PRO A 84 7.11 7.04 4.13
C PRO A 84 5.64 7.44 4.29
N LEU A 85 5.05 7.11 5.43
CA LEU A 85 3.76 7.68 5.81
C LEU A 85 3.88 9.21 5.88
N PRO A 86 2.89 9.97 5.38
CA PRO A 86 2.87 11.42 5.56
C PRO A 86 2.75 11.77 7.04
N SER A 87 3.36 12.87 7.47
CA SER A 87 3.27 13.37 8.83
C SER A 87 2.30 14.54 8.86
N LEU A 88 1.25 14.45 9.66
CA LEU A 88 0.19 15.45 9.74
C LEU A 88 0.01 15.88 11.20
N ASP A 89 -0.26 17.16 11.41
CA ASP A 89 -0.54 17.69 12.74
C ASP A 89 -1.83 17.10 13.31
N ASN A 90 -1.75 16.64 14.56
CA ASN A 90 -2.86 16.04 15.31
C ASN A 90 -3.60 14.91 14.57
N THR A 91 -2.97 14.28 13.56
CA THR A 91 -3.60 13.29 12.70
C THR A 91 -2.70 12.08 12.54
N LEU A 92 -3.22 10.91 12.90
CA LEU A 92 -2.52 9.64 12.70
C LEU A 92 -2.91 9.01 11.38
N VAL A 93 -1.93 8.60 10.58
CA VAL A 93 -2.16 7.88 9.32
C VAL A 93 -1.92 6.39 9.53
N LEU A 94 -2.97 5.59 9.38
CA LEU A 94 -2.93 4.14 9.52
C LEU A 94 -2.80 3.46 8.14
N PRO A 95 -1.65 2.86 7.80
CA PRO A 95 -1.50 2.17 6.53
C PRO A 95 -2.27 0.84 6.50
N ILE A 96 -2.93 0.58 5.37
CA ILE A 96 -3.29 -0.76 4.93
C ILE A 96 -2.45 -1.09 3.71
N VAL A 97 -1.71 -2.19 3.77
CA VAL A 97 -0.87 -2.65 2.67
C VAL A 97 -0.75 -4.17 2.71
N PHE A 98 -0.87 -4.80 1.55
CA PHE A 98 -0.85 -6.25 1.43
C PHE A 98 0.36 -6.74 0.66
N LEU A 99 0.95 -7.84 1.15
CA LEU A 99 1.89 -8.67 0.44
C LEU A 99 1.18 -9.88 -0.18
N ARG A 100 1.72 -10.32 -1.31
CA ARG A 100 1.34 -11.59 -1.95
C ARG A 100 2.57 -12.35 -2.38
N HIS A 101 2.49 -13.68 -2.38
CA HIS A 101 3.54 -14.51 -2.95
C HIS A 101 3.90 -14.01 -4.38
N PRO A 102 5.18 -13.69 -4.68
CA PRO A 102 5.54 -12.99 -5.91
C PRO A 102 5.06 -13.69 -7.19
N LEU A 103 5.22 -15.02 -7.28
CA LEU A 103 4.76 -15.78 -8.45
C LEU A 103 3.23 -15.81 -8.59
N ILE A 104 2.49 -15.88 -7.47
CA ILE A 104 1.02 -15.88 -7.50
C ILE A 104 0.51 -14.49 -7.89
N ARG A 105 1.19 -13.42 -7.44
CA ARG A 105 0.91 -12.06 -7.88
C ARG A 105 1.11 -11.93 -9.39
N LEU A 106 2.22 -12.43 -9.94
CA LEU A 106 2.51 -12.40 -11.37
C LEU A 106 1.55 -13.26 -12.19
N TRP A 107 1.15 -14.41 -11.68
CA TRP A 107 0.06 -15.21 -12.26
C TRP A 107 -1.24 -14.41 -12.34
N SER A 108 -1.55 -13.62 -11.31
CA SER A 108 -2.71 -12.73 -11.32
C SER A 108 -2.58 -11.56 -12.30
N VAL A 109 -1.37 -11.01 -12.49
CA VAL A 109 -1.07 -10.01 -13.52
C VAL A 109 -1.31 -10.61 -14.91
N TYR A 110 -0.69 -11.75 -15.20
CA TYR A 110 -0.81 -12.47 -16.46
C TYR A 110 -2.28 -12.73 -16.84
N ASN A 111 -3.06 -13.29 -15.92
CA ASN A 111 -4.49 -13.56 -16.18
C ASN A 111 -5.32 -12.28 -16.35
N PHE A 112 -4.94 -11.20 -15.68
CA PHE A 112 -5.61 -9.91 -15.85
C PHE A 112 -5.34 -9.31 -17.24
N GLU A 113 -4.07 -9.31 -17.66
CA GLU A 113 -3.65 -8.78 -18.95
C GLU A 113 -4.15 -9.64 -20.11
N ARG A 114 -4.10 -10.97 -19.98
CA ARG A 114 -4.62 -11.90 -20.99
C ARG A 114 -6.12 -11.71 -21.27
N LYS A 115 -6.89 -11.37 -20.24
CA LYS A 115 -8.34 -11.09 -20.36
C LYS A 115 -8.65 -9.67 -20.82
N HIS A 116 -7.64 -8.81 -20.98
CA HIS A 116 -7.86 -7.43 -21.40
C HIS A 116 -8.38 -7.41 -22.84
N ARG A 117 -9.44 -6.65 -23.09
CA ARG A 117 -10.11 -6.63 -24.41
C ARG A 117 -9.30 -5.90 -25.49
N GLN A 118 -8.47 -4.94 -25.08
CA GLN A 118 -7.67 -4.10 -25.97
C GLN A 118 -6.19 -4.32 -25.68
N VAL A 119 -5.36 -4.33 -26.72
CA VAL A 119 -3.90 -4.42 -26.55
C VAL A 119 -3.36 -3.01 -26.31
N LEU A 120 -3.31 -2.59 -25.04
CA LEU A 120 -2.88 -1.23 -24.66
C LEU A 120 -1.35 -1.11 -24.52
N ASN A 121 -0.64 -2.22 -24.39
CA ASN A 121 0.81 -2.25 -24.22
C ASN A 121 1.37 -3.62 -24.62
N ALA A 122 2.71 -3.71 -24.72
CA ALA A 122 3.41 -4.93 -25.09
C ALA A 122 3.19 -6.09 -24.10
N SER A 123 2.97 -5.78 -22.81
CA SER A 123 2.72 -6.79 -21.77
C SER A 123 1.39 -7.53 -22.02
N ILE A 124 0.33 -6.78 -22.36
CA ILE A 124 -0.98 -7.35 -22.70
C ILE A 124 -0.88 -8.23 -23.95
N LYS A 125 -0.19 -7.75 -24.99
CA LYS A 125 0.03 -8.53 -26.21
C LYS A 125 0.70 -9.87 -25.89
N LEU A 126 1.78 -9.82 -25.14
CA LEU A 126 2.53 -10.99 -24.70
C LEU A 126 1.67 -11.95 -23.87
N ALA A 127 0.85 -11.44 -22.95
CA ALA A 127 -0.03 -12.26 -22.12
C ALA A 127 -1.12 -12.98 -22.93
N GLN A 128 -1.56 -12.39 -24.05
CA GLN A 128 -2.51 -13.02 -24.98
C GLN A 128 -1.87 -14.08 -25.86
N GLU A 129 -0.62 -13.87 -26.29
CA GLU A 129 0.11 -14.73 -27.23
C GLU A 129 0.89 -15.88 -26.59
N LYS A 130 1.30 -15.75 -25.33
CA LYS A 130 2.16 -16.73 -24.63
C LYS A 130 1.42 -17.40 -23.48
N ASP A 131 1.89 -18.59 -23.10
CA ASP A 131 1.57 -19.18 -21.80
C ASP A 131 2.26 -18.40 -20.66
N PHE A 132 1.98 -18.76 -19.41
CA PHE A 132 2.54 -18.01 -18.29
C PHE A 132 4.06 -18.10 -18.19
N ALA A 133 4.64 -19.27 -18.49
CA ALA A 133 6.09 -19.45 -18.48
C ALA A 133 6.76 -18.57 -19.54
N GLY A 134 6.26 -18.58 -20.78
CA GLY A 134 6.77 -17.73 -21.86
C GLY A 134 6.57 -16.24 -21.58
N TYR A 135 5.42 -15.85 -21.02
CA TYR A 135 5.17 -14.49 -20.56
C TYR A 135 6.19 -14.06 -19.49
N LEU A 136 6.41 -14.89 -18.46
CA LEU A 136 7.28 -14.55 -17.36
C LEU A 136 8.75 -14.48 -17.79
N ASN A 137 9.23 -15.46 -18.56
CA ASN A 137 10.61 -15.47 -19.07
C ASN A 137 10.88 -14.21 -19.89
N TYR A 138 10.00 -13.86 -20.83
CA TYR A 138 10.15 -12.63 -21.60
C TYR A 138 10.17 -11.38 -20.71
N GLN A 139 9.26 -11.29 -19.74
CA GLN A 139 9.20 -10.15 -18.82
C GLN A 139 10.43 -10.02 -17.93
N LEU A 140 11.08 -11.13 -17.60
CA LEU A 140 12.33 -11.15 -16.85
C LEU A 140 13.52 -10.81 -17.76
N ASP A 141 13.54 -11.26 -19.01
CA ASP A 141 14.63 -11.01 -19.95
C ASP A 141 14.77 -9.53 -20.36
N GLN A 142 13.73 -8.71 -20.17
CA GLN A 142 13.77 -7.26 -20.41
C GLN A 142 14.27 -6.47 -19.16
N PRO A 143 15.47 -5.86 -19.18
CA PRO A 143 15.85 -4.85 -18.20
C PRO A 143 15.17 -3.50 -18.51
N PRO A 144 14.66 -2.70 -17.53
CA PRO A 144 14.32 -2.97 -16.13
C PRO A 144 12.79 -3.04 -15.90
N ASN A 145 12.18 -4.22 -16.03
CA ASN A 145 10.75 -4.40 -15.71
C ASN A 145 10.46 -4.47 -14.19
N ARG A 146 10.36 -3.30 -13.54
CA ARG A 146 10.04 -3.16 -12.10
C ARG A 146 8.63 -3.60 -11.72
N SER A 147 7.70 -3.67 -12.68
CA SER A 147 6.35 -4.22 -12.44
C SER A 147 6.41 -5.73 -12.20
N CYS A 148 7.43 -6.40 -12.74
CA CYS A 148 7.71 -7.82 -12.52
C CYS A 148 8.73 -8.05 -11.39
N ARG A 149 9.97 -7.55 -11.59
CA ARG A 149 11.13 -7.81 -10.74
C ARG A 149 11.06 -6.97 -9.46
N ASN A 150 11.06 -7.64 -8.31
CA ASN A 150 11.19 -7.03 -6.98
C ASN A 150 10.18 -5.89 -6.72
N PHE A 151 8.99 -5.93 -7.35
CA PHE A 151 7.99 -4.87 -7.27
C PHE A 151 7.63 -4.52 -5.81
N GLN A 152 7.34 -5.55 -5.00
CA GLN A 152 6.96 -5.34 -3.60
C GLN A 152 8.16 -4.85 -2.79
N THR A 153 9.34 -5.45 -2.95
CA THR A 153 10.58 -5.00 -2.31
C THR A 153 10.84 -3.51 -2.57
N TYR A 154 10.74 -3.08 -3.83
CA TYR A 154 10.86 -1.67 -4.20
C TYR A 154 9.85 -0.80 -3.45
N ARG A 155 8.56 -1.21 -3.40
CA ARG A 155 7.50 -0.46 -2.73
C ARG A 155 7.74 -0.32 -1.22
N PHE A 156 8.17 -1.39 -0.54
CA PHE A 156 8.47 -1.36 0.89
C PHE A 156 9.82 -0.70 1.20
N SER A 157 10.77 -0.66 0.26
CA SER A 157 12.08 -0.03 0.47
C SER A 157 11.99 1.48 0.74
N TRP A 158 10.87 2.12 0.39
CA TRP A 158 10.62 3.53 0.65
C TRP A 158 10.24 3.84 2.11
N LEU A 159 9.98 2.83 2.94
CA LEU A 159 9.76 3.00 4.38
C LEU A 159 11.04 3.36 5.12
N ASN A 160 12.20 3.02 4.56
CA ASN A 160 13.51 3.33 5.11
C ASN A 160 14.40 3.91 4.02
N SER A 161 14.79 5.18 4.14
CA SER A 161 15.60 5.88 3.15
C SER A 161 17.11 5.87 3.45
N GLN A 162 17.59 4.95 4.31
CA GLN A 162 19.02 4.86 4.64
C GLN A 162 19.87 4.55 3.40
N PRO A 163 20.77 5.46 2.97
CA PRO A 163 21.43 5.36 1.68
C PRO A 163 22.48 4.24 1.60
N ASN A 164 23.00 3.79 2.74
CA ASN A 164 24.01 2.73 2.83
C ASN A 164 23.41 1.31 2.80
N LYS A 165 22.08 1.17 2.74
CA LYS A 165 21.39 -0.12 2.70
C LYS A 165 20.90 -0.44 1.31
N THR A 166 20.98 -1.70 0.93
CA THR A 166 20.38 -2.24 -0.29
C THR A 166 18.85 -2.07 -0.27
N GLU A 167 18.20 -2.14 -1.44
CA GLU A 167 16.73 -2.07 -1.53
C GLU A 167 16.03 -3.14 -0.68
N LEU A 168 16.61 -4.35 -0.60
CA LEU A 168 16.07 -5.45 0.18
C LEU A 168 16.17 -5.21 1.69
N GLU A 169 17.33 -4.74 2.16
CA GLU A 169 17.52 -4.39 3.59
C GLU A 169 16.57 -3.28 4.01
N ARG A 170 16.43 -2.23 3.18
CA ARG A 170 15.49 -1.14 3.46
C ARG A 170 14.05 -1.63 3.50
N ALA A 171 13.68 -2.57 2.64
CA ALA A 171 12.34 -3.17 2.66
C ALA A 171 12.10 -3.97 3.95
N PHE A 172 13.06 -4.81 4.38
CA PHE A 172 12.94 -5.56 5.63
C PHE A 172 12.87 -4.66 6.86
N ASP A 173 13.75 -3.66 6.95
CA ASP A 173 13.69 -2.67 8.03
C ASP A 173 12.35 -1.93 8.01
N GLY A 174 11.88 -1.58 6.81
CA GLY A 174 10.61 -0.90 6.60
C GLY A 174 9.43 -1.72 7.09
N LEU A 175 9.39 -3.02 6.83
CA LEU A 175 8.34 -3.92 7.32
C LEU A 175 8.25 -3.89 8.85
N ASN A 176 9.38 -3.82 9.56
CA ASN A 176 9.41 -3.72 11.02
C ASN A 176 8.87 -2.38 11.57
N LEU A 177 8.72 -1.36 10.71
CA LEU A 177 8.13 -0.07 11.10
C LEU A 177 6.61 -0.04 10.95
N LEU A 178 6.03 -0.98 10.20
CA LEU A 178 4.59 -1.07 10.01
C LEU A 178 3.95 -1.86 11.15
N PRO A 179 2.79 -1.42 11.67
CA PRO A 179 2.14 -2.14 12.75
C PRO A 179 1.61 -3.50 12.28
N ILE A 180 1.13 -3.58 11.04
CA ILE A 180 0.61 -4.78 10.38
C ILE A 180 0.89 -4.69 8.87
N VAL A 181 1.23 -5.84 8.29
CA VAL A 181 1.24 -6.05 6.84
C VAL A 181 0.33 -7.23 6.53
N GLY A 182 -0.69 -7.00 5.71
CA GLY A 182 -1.64 -8.04 5.33
C GLY A 182 -1.02 -9.05 4.37
N ILE A 183 -1.51 -10.28 4.40
CA ILE A 183 -1.14 -11.34 3.46
C ILE A 183 -2.36 -11.70 2.63
N VAL A 184 -2.26 -11.61 1.30
CA VAL A 184 -3.42 -11.85 0.41
C VAL A 184 -3.99 -13.27 0.53
N ALA A 185 -3.15 -14.26 0.84
CA ALA A 185 -3.61 -15.63 1.05
C ALA A 185 -4.47 -15.78 2.33
N GLU A 186 -4.27 -14.89 3.30
CA GLU A 186 -4.95 -14.85 4.59
C GLU A 186 -5.76 -13.55 4.69
N PHE A 187 -6.53 -13.23 3.65
CA PHE A 187 -7.15 -11.90 3.50
C PHE A 187 -8.07 -11.55 4.68
N ASP A 188 -8.97 -12.46 5.05
CA ASP A 188 -9.95 -12.21 6.12
C ASP A 188 -9.25 -12.03 7.48
N LEU A 189 -8.28 -12.90 7.79
CA LEU A 189 -7.45 -12.78 8.99
C LEU A 189 -6.66 -11.46 8.99
N SER A 190 -6.09 -11.07 7.85
CA SER A 190 -5.34 -9.82 7.71
C SER A 190 -6.23 -8.60 7.98
N MET A 191 -7.46 -8.60 7.44
CA MET A 191 -8.43 -7.54 7.69
C MET A 191 -8.83 -7.49 9.17
N GLU A 192 -9.04 -8.65 9.80
CA GLU A 192 -9.37 -8.74 11.22
C GLU A 192 -8.25 -8.20 12.11
N LEU A 193 -6.99 -8.52 11.79
CA LEU A 193 -5.84 -7.96 12.49
C LEU A 193 -5.75 -6.43 12.30
N TYR A 194 -5.99 -5.91 11.08
CA TYR A 194 -6.07 -4.47 10.84
C TYR A 194 -7.14 -3.80 11.71
N ARG A 195 -8.32 -4.42 11.83
CA ARG A 195 -9.42 -3.95 12.69
C ARG A 195 -9.04 -3.97 14.17
N GLN A 196 -8.44 -5.05 14.67
CA GLN A 196 -7.99 -5.14 16.06
C GLN A 196 -6.91 -4.10 16.39
N ARG A 197 -5.97 -3.88 15.46
CA ARG A 197 -4.90 -2.92 15.68
C ARG A 197 -5.38 -1.48 15.64
N SER A 198 -6.34 -1.14 14.78
CA SER A 198 -6.94 0.19 14.79
C SER A 198 -7.69 0.45 16.10
N LEU A 199 -8.42 -0.55 16.64
CA LEU A 199 -9.04 -0.48 17.97
C LEU A 199 -8.02 -0.19 19.10
N ASN A 200 -6.90 -0.91 19.11
CA ASN A 200 -5.88 -0.75 20.16
C ASN A 200 -5.13 0.58 20.09
N ILE A 201 -5.05 1.20 18.91
CA ILE A 201 -4.39 2.49 18.71
C ILE A 201 -5.35 3.67 18.97
N ILE A 202 -6.66 3.42 18.96
CA ILE A 202 -7.69 4.46 19.09
C ILE A 202 -8.57 4.17 20.32
N PRO A 203 -8.09 4.39 21.56
CA PRO A 203 -8.95 4.27 22.73
C PRO A 203 -9.95 5.44 22.85
N CYS A 204 -9.67 6.57 22.18
CA CYS A 204 -10.32 7.86 22.44
C CYS A 204 -11.20 8.44 21.30
N LEU A 205 -11.31 7.82 20.12
CA LEU A 205 -12.13 8.36 19.00
C LEU A 205 -13.44 7.60 18.78
N SER A 206 -14.45 8.33 18.30
CA SER A 206 -15.83 7.86 18.09
C SER A 206 -15.93 6.60 17.21
N SER A 207 -16.98 5.82 17.43
CA SER A 207 -17.27 4.51 16.82
C SER A 207 -17.41 4.47 15.29
N ASN A 208 -17.28 5.60 14.60
CA ASN A 208 -17.46 5.73 13.16
C ASN A 208 -16.20 5.48 12.32
N LEU A 209 -15.04 5.27 12.96
CA LEU A 209 -13.78 5.03 12.25
C LEU A 209 -13.39 3.54 12.10
N PHE A 210 -14.27 2.64 12.54
CA PHE A 210 -14.00 1.21 12.49
C PHE A 210 -14.25 0.65 11.10
N ILE A 211 -13.24 -0.04 10.56
CA ILE A 211 -13.40 -0.87 9.38
C ILE A 211 -14.24 -2.08 9.80
N LYS A 212 -15.51 -2.06 9.42
CA LYS A 212 -16.39 -3.22 9.45
C LYS A 212 -15.99 -4.13 8.30
N ILE A 213 -15.70 -5.39 8.63
CA ILE A 213 -15.32 -6.45 7.70
C ILE A 213 -16.57 -7.23 7.34
#